data_AF-A0A2J6Q2B4-F1
#
_entry.id   AF-A0A2J6Q2B4-F1
#
_cell.length_a   1.000
_cell.length_b   1.000
_cell.length_c   1.000
_cell.angle_alpha   90.00
_cell.angle_beta   90.00
_cell.angle_gamma   90.00
#
_symmetry.space_group_name_H-M   'P 1'
#
loop_
_entity.id
_entity.type
_entity.pdbx_description
1 polymer ?
#
loop_
_entity_poly.entity_id
_entity_poly.type
_entity_poly.pdbx_seq_one_letter_code
_entity_poly.pdbx_strand_id
1 'polypeptide(L)'
;MRTTSLNEDPQNKQTSESEDSQAEEESKGEPNSRAFDRFKRDPWNSPREKERAHLNASEKAAKRAQALEAALDPKQRYDQWSSACDAFIAAPLSSVDNFPRPQGLKKCKEKGAKCVKGERLGFCNHQLKEFLMGSGVYDTARLKKEKVRWHPDKFPGRDAVGALAQELFQMLQMLIDSE
;
A
#
# COMPACT_ATOMS: atom_id res chain seq x y z
N MET A 1 -38.16 6.62 -27.11
CA MET A 1 -38.94 6.76 -25.86
C MET A 1 -38.64 5.57 -24.97
N ARG A 2 -37.74 5.70 -23.99
CA ARG A 2 -37.56 4.74 -22.90
C ARG A 2 -37.26 5.54 -21.63
N THR A 3 -38.04 5.23 -20.61
CA THR A 3 -38.28 5.99 -19.39
C THR A 3 -37.32 5.59 -18.28
N THR A 4 -36.73 6.61 -17.65
CA THR A 4 -36.44 6.80 -16.22
C THR A 4 -36.59 5.63 -15.23
N SER A 5 -35.56 5.42 -14.39
CA SER A 5 -35.73 5.12 -12.96
C SER A 5 -34.41 5.39 -12.23
N LEU A 6 -34.31 6.60 -11.65
CA LEU A 6 -33.38 6.98 -10.59
C LEU A 6 -34.11 6.71 -9.28
N ASN A 7 -33.56 5.86 -8.41
CA ASN A 7 -34.02 5.74 -7.04
C ASN A 7 -33.04 6.48 -6.13
N GLU A 8 -33.63 7.36 -5.33
CA GLU A 8 -33.02 8.26 -4.37
C GLU A 8 -32.75 7.57 -3.01
N ASP A 9 -31.84 8.20 -2.27
CA ASP A 9 -31.47 8.15 -0.85
C ASP A 9 -32.42 7.50 0.18
N PRO A 10 -31.86 7.14 1.36
CA PRO A 10 -32.13 8.03 2.50
C PRO A 10 -30.92 8.35 3.37
N GLN A 11 -30.72 9.65 3.55
CA GLN A 11 -29.96 10.28 4.62
C GLN A 11 -30.49 9.84 6.00
N ASN A 12 -29.61 9.29 6.83
CA ASN A 12 -29.91 8.98 8.23
C ASN A 12 -29.70 10.20 9.14
N LYS A 13 -30.63 10.38 10.06
CA LYS A 13 -31.01 11.60 10.76
C LYS A 13 -30.47 11.61 12.19
N GLN A 14 -30.14 12.83 12.62
CA GLN A 14 -29.88 13.38 13.96
C GLN A 14 -30.38 12.58 15.19
N THR A 15 -29.55 12.58 16.24
CA THR A 15 -29.91 12.71 17.68
C THR A 15 -28.63 13.16 18.41
N SER A 16 -28.59 13.94 19.49
CA SER A 16 -29.54 14.78 20.22
C SER A 16 -28.72 15.49 21.32
N GLU A 17 -28.97 16.77 21.53
CA GLU A 17 -28.55 17.56 22.69
C GLU A 17 -29.03 16.96 24.02
N SER A 18 -28.28 17.17 25.09
CA SER A 18 -28.81 17.29 26.45
C SER A 18 -27.86 18.13 27.31
N GLU A 19 -28.27 19.37 27.53
CA GLU A 19 -27.85 20.23 28.64
C GLU A 19 -28.66 19.88 29.90
N ASP A 20 -28.21 20.44 31.02
CA ASP A 20 -28.96 20.85 32.22
C ASP A 20 -28.62 20.16 33.57
N SER A 21 -27.90 20.95 34.37
CA SER A 21 -28.09 21.27 35.80
C SER A 21 -28.13 20.17 36.86
N GLN A 22 -27.29 20.35 37.89
CA GLN A 22 -27.79 20.81 39.19
C GLN A 22 -26.68 21.31 40.13
N ALA A 23 -27.05 22.36 40.86
CA ALA A 23 -26.23 23.14 41.77
C ALA A 23 -26.25 22.61 43.22
N GLU A 24 -25.19 23.00 43.93
CA GLU A 24 -25.10 23.31 45.37
C GLU A 24 -25.41 22.27 46.45
N GLU A 25 -24.36 21.89 47.21
CA GLU A 25 -24.47 21.85 48.66
C GLU A 25 -23.14 22.26 49.33
N GLU A 26 -23.27 23.17 50.29
CA GLU A 26 -22.25 23.85 51.08
C GLU A 26 -21.78 22.97 52.24
N SER A 27 -20.46 22.83 52.46
CA SER A 27 -19.95 22.40 53.77
C SER A 27 -18.55 22.98 54.04
N LYS A 28 -18.51 23.89 55.01
CA LYS A 28 -17.33 24.51 55.61
C LYS A 28 -16.64 23.54 56.58
N GLY A 29 -15.30 23.60 56.65
CA GLY A 29 -14.60 23.35 57.92
C GLY A 29 -13.25 22.63 57.86
N GLU A 30 -12.17 23.40 57.67
CA GLU A 30 -10.84 23.25 58.32
C GLU A 30 -9.98 21.97 58.09
N PRO A 31 -8.72 21.92 58.56
CA PRO A 31 -7.62 22.85 58.29
C PRO A 31 -6.36 22.12 57.76
N ASN A 32 -5.57 22.86 56.98
CA ASN A 32 -4.10 22.84 56.95
C ASN A 32 -3.39 21.50 57.31
N SER A 33 -3.23 20.63 56.33
CA SER A 33 -2.06 19.78 56.26
C SER A 33 -1.35 20.03 54.94
N ARG A 34 -0.16 20.66 55.06
CA ARG A 34 0.90 20.73 54.06
C ARG A 34 1.11 19.36 53.38
N ALA A 35 0.31 19.05 52.38
CA ALA A 35 0.64 18.02 51.41
C ALA A 35 1.52 18.73 50.39
N PHE A 36 2.79 18.39 50.41
CA PHE A 36 3.68 18.54 49.28
C PHE A 36 2.94 17.99 48.06
N ASP A 37 2.31 18.87 47.27
CA ASP A 37 1.84 18.62 45.92
C ASP A 37 3.08 18.41 45.06
N ARG A 38 3.72 17.28 45.33
CA ARG A 38 4.73 16.66 44.52
C ARG A 38 3.95 16.29 43.28
N PHE A 39 3.90 17.22 42.33
CA PHE A 39 3.55 17.02 40.93
C PHE A 39 4.05 15.62 40.54
N LYS A 40 3.19 14.61 40.70
CA LYS A 40 3.38 13.29 40.13
C LYS A 40 3.09 13.52 38.67
N ARG A 41 4.04 14.13 37.97
CA ARG A 41 4.14 14.04 36.52
C ARG A 41 4.17 12.54 36.27
N ASP A 42 3.04 11.99 35.85
CA ASP A 42 2.98 10.63 35.35
C ASP A 42 4.15 10.46 34.39
N PRO A 43 5.14 9.61 34.72
CA PRO A 43 6.32 9.44 33.89
C PRO A 43 5.99 9.04 32.45
N TRP A 44 4.76 8.55 32.25
CA TRP A 44 4.18 7.99 31.03
C TRP A 44 3.40 8.98 30.16
N ASN A 45 3.28 10.26 30.57
CA ASN A 45 2.51 11.26 29.82
C ASN A 45 3.42 12.26 29.09
N SER A 46 4.64 11.84 28.74
CA SER A 46 5.53 12.62 27.89
C SER A 46 4.99 12.62 26.45
N PRO A 47 4.84 13.79 25.78
CA PRO A 47 4.51 13.86 24.37
C PRO A 47 5.40 12.96 23.49
N ARG A 48 6.67 12.79 23.90
CA ARG A 48 7.67 11.99 23.21
C ARG A 48 7.41 10.48 23.28
N GLU A 49 6.76 9.99 24.36
CA GLU A 49 6.36 8.59 24.48
C GLU A 49 5.09 8.29 23.69
N LYS A 50 4.14 9.24 23.67
CA LYS A 50 2.96 9.14 22.79
C LYS A 50 3.38 9.05 21.34
N GLU A 51 4.29 9.91 20.90
CA GLU A 51 4.84 9.90 19.54
C GLU A 51 5.53 8.57 19.20
N ARG A 52 6.37 8.04 20.11
CA ARG A 52 6.99 6.72 19.94
C ARG A 52 5.95 5.58 19.87
N ALA A 53 4.89 5.64 20.69
CA ALA A 53 3.82 4.66 20.67
C ALA A 53 3.05 4.69 19.33
N HIS A 54 2.80 5.88 18.76
CA HIS A 54 2.18 6.03 17.45
C HIS A 54 3.05 5.47 16.33
N LEU A 55 4.36 5.75 16.32
CA LEU A 55 5.31 5.19 15.35
C LEU A 55 5.39 3.65 15.45
N ASN A 56 5.51 3.11 16.67
CA ASN A 56 5.53 1.66 16.87
C ASN A 56 4.21 0.99 16.45
N ALA A 57 3.07 1.64 16.69
CA ALA A 57 1.76 1.13 16.28
C ALA A 57 1.60 1.13 14.76
N SER A 58 2.04 2.19 14.07
CA SER A 58 1.99 2.26 12.60
C SER A 58 2.92 1.23 11.95
N GLU A 59 4.14 1.03 12.49
CA GLU A 59 5.05 -0.03 12.04
C GLU A 59 4.45 -1.44 12.24
N LYS A 60 3.78 -1.68 13.38
CA LYS A 60 3.12 -2.96 13.66
C LYS A 60 1.93 -3.19 12.72
N ALA A 61 1.16 -2.16 12.41
CA ALA A 61 0.07 -2.23 11.44
C ALA A 61 0.60 -2.54 10.03
N ALA A 62 1.65 -1.85 9.59
CA ALA A 62 2.29 -2.09 8.29
C ALA A 62 2.85 -3.52 8.18
N LYS A 63 3.50 -4.04 9.24
CA LYS A 63 3.96 -5.44 9.28
C LYS A 63 2.81 -6.45 9.20
N ARG A 64 1.68 -6.17 9.85
CA ARG A 64 0.48 -7.02 9.77
C ARG A 64 -0.13 -7.02 8.37
N ALA A 65 -0.23 -5.85 7.73
CA ALA A 65 -0.70 -5.75 6.35
C ALA A 65 0.20 -6.54 5.39
N GLN A 66 1.52 -6.38 5.50
CA GLN A 66 2.48 -7.14 4.69
C GLN A 66 2.38 -8.66 4.94
N ALA A 67 2.17 -9.08 6.19
CA ALA A 67 2.02 -10.50 6.51
C ALA A 67 0.72 -11.09 5.93
N LEU A 68 -0.38 -10.32 5.95
CA LEU A 68 -1.64 -10.72 5.35
C LEU A 68 -1.52 -10.83 3.82
N GLU A 69 -0.87 -9.86 3.18
CA GLU A 69 -0.60 -9.90 1.75
C GLU A 69 0.33 -11.06 1.37
N ALA A 70 1.32 -11.38 2.19
CA ALA A 70 2.19 -12.54 1.99
C ALA A 70 1.44 -13.88 2.14
N ALA A 71 0.33 -13.90 2.89
CA ALA A 71 -0.54 -15.06 3.03
C ALA A 71 -1.53 -15.24 1.87
N LEU A 72 -1.63 -14.25 0.96
CA LEU A 72 -2.48 -14.36 -0.23
C LEU A 72 -1.96 -15.43 -1.19
N ASP A 73 -2.91 -16.10 -1.82
CA ASP A 73 -2.63 -17.06 -2.88
C ASP A 73 -1.80 -16.39 -3.99
N PRO A 74 -0.76 -17.04 -4.55
CA PRO A 74 0.05 -16.49 -5.63
C PRO A 74 -0.78 -15.94 -6.80
N LYS A 75 -1.91 -16.59 -7.11
CA LYS A 75 -2.81 -16.14 -8.18
C LYS A 75 -3.49 -14.82 -7.82
N GLN A 76 -3.96 -14.67 -6.58
CA GLN A 76 -4.60 -13.43 -6.13
C GLN A 76 -3.63 -12.25 -6.15
N ARG A 77 -2.36 -12.47 -5.77
CA ARG A 77 -1.31 -11.44 -5.85
C ARG A 77 -1.04 -11.02 -7.29
N TYR A 78 -1.00 -11.99 -8.20
CA TYR A 78 -0.90 -11.69 -9.62
C TYR A 78 -2.10 -10.89 -10.13
N ASP A 79 -3.32 -11.30 -9.79
CA ASP A 79 -4.56 -10.64 -10.24
C ASP A 79 -4.60 -9.18 -9.76
N GLN A 80 -4.27 -8.92 -8.49
CA GLN A 80 -4.15 -7.57 -7.94
C GLN A 80 -3.11 -6.73 -8.68
N TRP A 81 -1.92 -7.29 -8.92
CA TRP A 81 -0.87 -6.59 -9.68
C TRP A 81 -1.32 -6.30 -11.12
N SER A 82 -1.94 -7.26 -11.80
CA SER A 82 -2.45 -7.09 -13.16
C SER A 82 -3.49 -5.98 -13.25
N SER A 83 -4.44 -5.94 -12.31
CA SER A 83 -5.43 -4.87 -12.23
C SER A 83 -4.80 -3.51 -11.92
N ALA A 84 -3.79 -3.45 -11.05
CA ALA A 84 -3.03 -2.22 -10.80
C ALA A 84 -2.30 -1.74 -12.05
N CYS A 85 -1.76 -2.66 -12.86
CA CYS A 85 -1.16 -2.35 -14.15
C CYS A 85 -2.18 -1.76 -15.13
N ASP A 86 -3.38 -2.33 -15.19
CA ASP A 86 -4.45 -1.82 -16.07
C ASP A 86 -4.87 -0.41 -15.66
N ALA A 87 -5.09 -0.20 -14.36
CA ALA A 87 -5.43 1.11 -13.81
C ALA A 87 -4.33 2.15 -14.07
N PHE A 88 -3.06 1.79 -13.87
CA PHE A 88 -1.92 2.67 -14.09
C PHE A 88 -1.78 3.09 -15.56
N ILE A 89 -1.92 2.15 -16.49
CA ILE A 89 -1.81 2.42 -17.93
C ILE A 89 -3.00 3.28 -18.41
N ALA A 90 -4.20 3.03 -17.88
CA ALA A 90 -5.38 3.83 -18.16
C ALA A 90 -5.30 5.27 -17.62
N ALA A 91 -4.47 5.52 -16.60
CA ALA A 91 -4.31 6.82 -15.97
C ALA A 91 -3.06 7.57 -16.47
N PRO A 92 -3.18 8.47 -17.46
CA PRO A 92 -2.03 9.14 -18.08
C PRO A 92 -1.26 10.08 -17.13
N LEU A 93 -1.92 10.57 -16.08
CA LEU A 93 -1.34 11.49 -15.08
C LEU A 93 -0.69 10.77 -13.88
N SER A 94 -0.58 9.44 -13.93
CA SER A 94 0.03 8.69 -12.82
C SER A 94 1.50 9.03 -12.65
N SER A 95 1.89 9.33 -11.41
CA SER A 95 3.28 9.58 -11.04
C SER A 95 4.08 8.27 -10.93
N VAL A 96 5.41 8.42 -10.82
CA VAL A 96 6.37 7.34 -10.60
C VAL A 96 6.07 6.55 -9.34
N ASP A 97 5.55 7.22 -8.30
CA ASP A 97 5.24 6.62 -7.01
C ASP A 97 4.10 5.61 -7.10
N ASN A 98 3.19 5.79 -8.08
CA ASN A 98 2.06 4.90 -8.33
C ASN A 98 2.39 3.76 -9.29
N PHE A 99 3.67 3.59 -9.67
CA PHE A 99 4.07 2.51 -10.56
C PHE A 99 3.77 1.14 -9.90
N PRO A 100 3.06 0.23 -10.59
CA PRO A 100 2.63 -1.04 -10.02
C PRO A 100 3.83 -1.97 -9.77
N ARG A 101 4.15 -2.21 -8.49
CA ARG A 101 5.25 -3.10 -8.09
C ARG A 101 4.68 -4.43 -7.59
N PRO A 102 5.13 -5.57 -8.12
CA PRO A 102 4.72 -6.87 -7.61
C PRO A 102 5.18 -7.04 -6.16
N GLN A 103 4.28 -7.49 -5.31
CA GLN A 103 4.53 -7.66 -3.88
C GLN A 103 4.75 -9.13 -3.49
N GLY A 104 5.37 -9.34 -2.33
CA GLY A 104 5.63 -10.68 -1.81
C GLY A 104 6.62 -11.50 -2.66
N LEU A 105 7.55 -10.82 -3.33
CA LEU A 105 8.62 -11.48 -4.08
C LEU A 105 9.58 -12.19 -3.13
N LYS A 106 9.90 -13.45 -3.44
CA LYS A 106 10.93 -14.20 -2.72
C LYS A 106 12.31 -13.63 -3.05
N LYS A 107 13.29 -13.78 -2.15
CA LYS A 107 14.67 -13.37 -2.42
C LYS A 107 15.24 -14.22 -3.57
N CYS A 108 15.80 -13.57 -4.59
CA CYS A 108 16.51 -14.26 -5.65
C CYS A 108 17.68 -15.06 -5.06
N LYS A 109 17.69 -16.37 -5.31
CA LYS A 109 18.81 -17.26 -4.91
C LYS A 109 19.88 -17.34 -5.99
N GLU A 110 19.52 -17.06 -7.23
CA GLU A 110 20.42 -17.15 -8.37
C GLU A 110 21.35 -15.94 -8.44
N LYS A 111 22.64 -16.23 -8.63
CA LYS A 111 23.70 -15.26 -8.89
C LYS A 111 24.38 -15.67 -10.19
N GLY A 112 24.41 -14.80 -11.19
CA GLY A 112 25.05 -15.10 -12.47
C GLY A 112 24.72 -14.06 -13.53
N ALA A 113 25.39 -14.18 -14.69
CA ALA A 113 25.24 -13.26 -15.83
C ALA A 113 23.81 -13.16 -16.38
N LYS A 114 22.96 -14.16 -16.10
CA LYS A 114 21.55 -14.20 -16.52
C LYS A 114 20.59 -13.49 -15.55
N CYS A 115 21.09 -13.07 -14.38
CA CYS A 115 20.30 -12.33 -13.39
C CYS A 115 20.40 -10.84 -13.65
N VAL A 116 19.38 -10.28 -14.30
CA VAL A 116 19.28 -8.84 -14.57
C VAL A 116 18.40 -8.24 -13.50
N LYS A 117 18.97 -7.35 -12.68
CA LYS A 117 18.27 -6.64 -11.60
C LYS A 117 17.93 -5.22 -12.06
N GLY A 118 16.66 -4.84 -11.96
CA GLY A 118 16.25 -3.45 -12.16
C GLY A 118 16.70 -2.60 -10.96
N GLU A 119 17.48 -1.55 -11.22
CA GLU A 119 17.98 -0.67 -10.16
C GLU A 119 16.82 0.10 -9.52
N ARG A 120 15.88 0.58 -10.35
CA ARG A 120 14.73 1.37 -9.89
C ARG A 120 13.57 0.51 -9.43
N LEU A 121 13.37 -0.65 -10.07
CA LEU A 121 12.32 -1.59 -9.70
C LEU A 121 12.64 -2.38 -8.42
N GLY A 122 13.92 -2.64 -8.16
CA GLY A 122 14.39 -3.30 -6.94
C GLY A 122 14.26 -4.82 -6.94
N PHE A 123 13.81 -5.43 -8.05
CA PHE A 123 13.73 -6.88 -8.24
C PHE A 123 14.44 -7.31 -9.54
N CYS A 124 14.69 -8.61 -9.68
CA CYS A 124 15.31 -9.19 -10.88
C CYS A 124 14.32 -10.00 -11.73
N ASN A 125 14.77 -10.37 -12.94
CA ASN A 125 14.02 -11.22 -13.86
C ASN A 125 13.60 -12.57 -13.23
N HIS A 126 14.43 -13.21 -12.39
CA HIS A 126 14.05 -14.46 -11.72
C HIS A 126 12.89 -14.29 -10.74
N GLN A 127 12.90 -13.21 -9.96
CA GLN A 127 11.80 -12.89 -9.04
C GLN A 127 10.51 -12.60 -9.81
N LEU A 128 10.63 -11.89 -10.94
CA LEU A 128 9.52 -11.63 -11.83
C LEU A 128 8.99 -12.95 -12.44
N LYS A 129 9.86 -13.87 -12.86
CA LYS A 129 9.47 -15.20 -13.37
C LYS A 129 8.67 -15.98 -12.33
N GLU A 130 9.20 -16.14 -11.12
CA GLU A 130 8.51 -16.84 -10.04
C GLU A 130 7.14 -16.21 -9.73
N PHE A 131 7.06 -14.87 -9.78
CA PHE A 131 5.81 -14.15 -9.58
C PHE A 131 4.79 -14.41 -10.71
N LEU A 132 5.21 -14.33 -11.97
CA LEU A 132 4.35 -14.57 -13.13
C LEU A 132 3.88 -16.03 -13.21
N MET A 133 4.72 -16.99 -12.80
CA MET A 133 4.33 -18.40 -12.65
C MET A 133 3.21 -18.58 -11.61
N GLY A 134 3.15 -17.71 -10.59
CA GLY A 134 2.08 -17.68 -9.59
C GLY A 134 0.68 -17.43 -10.16
N SER A 135 0.57 -16.92 -11.40
CA SER A 135 -0.71 -16.73 -12.08
C SER A 135 -1.39 -18.03 -12.52
N GLY A 136 -0.64 -19.16 -12.53
CA GLY A 136 -1.09 -20.45 -13.03
C GLY A 136 -1.06 -20.59 -14.55
N VAL A 137 -0.79 -19.50 -15.29
CA VAL A 137 -0.69 -19.51 -16.76
C VAL A 137 0.56 -18.74 -17.19
N TYR A 138 1.64 -19.47 -17.42
CA TYR A 138 2.91 -18.92 -17.87
C TYR A 138 3.15 -19.33 -19.32
N ASP A 139 2.75 -18.47 -20.25
CA ASP A 139 2.89 -18.70 -21.69
C ASP A 139 3.75 -17.60 -22.32
N THR A 140 4.62 -17.99 -23.26
CA THR A 140 5.44 -17.04 -24.03
C THR A 140 4.60 -16.01 -24.80
N ALA A 141 3.40 -16.39 -25.27
CA ALA A 141 2.47 -15.48 -25.93
C ALA A 141 1.98 -14.37 -24.98
N ARG A 142 1.78 -14.68 -23.70
CA ARG A 142 1.40 -13.71 -22.67
C ARG A 142 2.54 -12.77 -22.32
N LEU A 143 3.77 -13.31 -22.18
CA LEU A 143 4.96 -12.49 -21.97
C LEU A 143 5.18 -11.50 -23.10
N LYS A 144 4.97 -11.90 -24.36
CA LYS A 144 5.05 -11.01 -25.52
C LYS A 144 4.01 -9.89 -25.46
N LYS A 145 2.78 -10.18 -25.03
CA LYS A 145 1.72 -9.16 -24.84
C LYS A 145 2.10 -8.16 -23.74
N GLU A 146 2.56 -8.65 -22.59
CA GLU A 146 3.04 -7.78 -21.49
C GLU A 146 4.25 -6.94 -21.93
N LYS A 147 5.20 -7.53 -22.66
CA LYS A 147 6.35 -6.78 -23.20
C LYS A 147 5.91 -5.60 -24.05
N VAL A 148 4.98 -5.79 -24.98
CA VAL A 148 4.48 -4.70 -25.85
C VAL A 148 3.71 -3.65 -25.05
N ARG A 149 2.99 -4.08 -24.01
CA ARG A 149 2.25 -3.20 -23.10
C ARG A 149 3.16 -2.27 -22.30
N TRP A 150 4.34 -2.75 -21.90
CA TRP A 150 5.34 -2.01 -21.15
C TRP A 150 6.41 -1.32 -22.01
N HIS A 151 6.18 -1.18 -23.31
CA HIS A 151 7.13 -0.51 -24.20
C HIS A 151 7.30 0.97 -23.82
N PRO A 152 8.52 1.52 -23.73
CA PRO A 152 8.77 2.91 -23.30
C PRO A 152 8.03 3.94 -24.16
N ASP A 153 7.84 3.67 -25.45
CA ASP A 153 7.08 4.51 -26.40
C ASP A 153 5.61 4.74 -26.00
N LYS A 154 5.03 3.88 -25.16
CA LYS A 154 3.66 4.05 -24.64
C LYS A 154 3.57 5.14 -23.55
N PHE A 155 4.70 5.68 -23.11
CA PHE A 155 4.78 6.64 -22.01
C PHE A 155 5.47 7.96 -22.43
N PRO A 156 4.97 8.65 -23.49
CA PRO A 156 5.58 9.91 -23.93
C PRO A 156 5.44 11.00 -22.85
N GLY A 157 6.48 11.83 -22.70
CA GLY A 157 6.51 12.93 -21.71
C GLY A 157 6.60 12.48 -20.25
N ARG A 158 6.81 11.19 -19.99
CA ARG A 158 6.91 10.60 -18.64
C ARG A 158 8.25 9.89 -18.45
N ASP A 159 9.36 10.63 -18.56
CA ASP A 159 10.71 10.05 -18.61
C ASP A 159 11.02 9.10 -17.42
N ALA A 160 10.58 9.45 -16.22
CA ALA A 160 10.83 8.64 -15.04
C ALA A 160 9.99 7.34 -15.02
N VAL A 161 8.76 7.37 -15.54
CA VAL A 161 7.94 6.16 -15.75
C VAL A 161 8.49 5.35 -16.91
N GLY A 162 8.93 6.01 -17.98
CA GLY A 162 9.59 5.39 -19.12
C GLY A 162 10.83 4.60 -18.71
N ALA A 163 11.64 5.13 -17.78
CA ALA A 163 12.79 4.40 -17.23
C ALA A 163 12.39 3.13 -16.46
N LEU A 164 11.35 3.19 -15.63
CA LEU A 164 10.82 2.00 -14.93
C LEU A 164 10.22 0.98 -15.90
N ALA A 165 9.43 1.45 -16.87
CA ALA A 165 8.84 0.61 -17.91
C ALA A 165 9.94 -0.05 -18.77
N GLN A 166 11.02 0.66 -19.07
CA GLN A 166 12.17 0.16 -19.80
C GLN A 166 12.92 -0.95 -19.03
N GLU A 167 13.10 -0.82 -17.71
CA GLU A 167 13.66 -1.90 -16.89
C GLU A 167 12.75 -3.14 -16.90
N LEU A 168 11.43 -2.95 -16.77
CA LEU A 168 10.46 -4.04 -16.81
C LEU A 168 10.43 -4.73 -18.18
N PHE A 169 10.50 -3.94 -19.26
CA PHE A 169 10.58 -4.41 -20.64
C PHE A 169 11.81 -5.28 -20.86
N GLN A 170 12.99 -4.86 -20.39
CA GLN A 170 14.22 -5.65 -20.50
C GLN A 170 14.11 -6.96 -19.72
N MET A 171 13.55 -6.94 -18.50
CA MET A 171 13.34 -8.17 -17.73
C MET A 171 12.39 -9.13 -18.44
N LEU A 172 11.27 -8.64 -19.01
CA LEU A 172 10.35 -9.47 -19.80
C LEU A 172 11.01 -10.02 -21.06
N GLN A 173 11.85 -9.23 -21.74
CA GLN A 173 12.63 -9.68 -22.90
C GLN A 173 13.56 -10.84 -22.52
N MET A 174 14.32 -10.70 -21.43
CA MET A 174 15.20 -11.77 -20.95
C MET A 174 14.45 -13.05 -20.59
N LEU A 175 13.21 -12.95 -20.11
CA LEU A 175 12.37 -14.13 -19.85
C LEU A 175 11.89 -14.81 -21.13
N ILE A 176 11.59 -14.03 -22.18
CA ILE A 176 11.21 -14.57 -23.49
C ILE A 176 12.40 -15.24 -24.17
N ASP A 177 13.60 -14.68 -24.05
CA ASP A 177 14.81 -15.24 -24.68
C ASP A 177 15.38 -16.46 -23.94
N SER A 178 14.97 -16.66 -22.68
CA SER A 178 15.39 -17.79 -21.85
C SER A 178 14.44 -18.99 -21.92
N GLU A 179 13.31 -18.87 -22.61
CA GLU A 179 12.35 -19.94 -22.91
C GLU A 179 12.71 -20.65 -24.22
#